data_AF-A0A7V4P1U0-F1
#
_entry.id   AF-A0A7V4P1U0-F1
#
_cell.length_a   1.000
_cell.length_b   1.000
_cell.length_c   1.000
_cell.angle_alpha   90.00
_cell.angle_beta   90.00
_cell.angle_gamma   90.00
#
_symmetry.space_group_name_H-M   'P 1'
#
loop_
_entity.id
_entity.type
_entity.pdbx_description
1 polymer ?
#
loop_
_entity_poly.entity_id
_entity_poly.type
_entity_poly.pdbx_seq_one_letter_code
_entity_poly.pdbx_strand_id
1 'polypeptide(L)'
;MHIALPTAAESPSAALGQVPIAAWVALLVALVLAGRALQLWLATRGAAGQPDTAPLLLELHRLLRDHAAAHHGRLPSALDELARPELTRFAYRPIVHDRVDEKVLIAHDAEPTRLLIEFPSARPARHVLFWSGRVRLVTQSAFEKLIEADDLFRARIGLDAV
;
A
#
# COMPACT_ATOMS: atom_id res chain seq x y z
N MET A 1 -10.90 86.61 -12.86
CA MET A 1 -10.77 85.50 -13.83
C MET A 1 -9.67 84.59 -13.30
N HIS A 2 -10.04 83.63 -12.44
CA HIS A 2 -9.08 82.71 -11.80
C HIS A 2 -9.08 81.39 -12.57
N ILE A 3 -7.90 81.02 -13.07
CA ILE A 3 -7.64 79.81 -13.83
C ILE A 3 -7.57 78.64 -12.84
N ALA A 4 -8.45 77.66 -12.99
CA ALA A 4 -8.39 76.39 -12.28
C ALA A 4 -7.29 75.50 -12.89
N LEU A 5 -6.35 75.04 -12.07
CA LEU A 5 -5.42 73.97 -12.42
C LEU A 5 -5.99 72.63 -11.93
N PRO A 6 -6.26 71.65 -12.79
CA PRO A 6 -6.51 70.29 -12.37
C PRO A 6 -5.19 69.53 -12.37
N THR A 7 -4.77 68.98 -11.23
CA THR A 7 -3.87 67.81 -11.20
C THR A 7 -3.62 67.35 -9.77
N ALA A 8 -4.25 66.25 -9.42
CA ALA A 8 -3.52 65.11 -8.85
C ALA A 8 -4.35 63.88 -9.17
N ALA A 9 -3.90 63.11 -10.17
CA ALA A 9 -4.36 61.75 -10.33
C ALA A 9 -3.98 61.01 -9.04
N GLU A 10 -4.99 60.54 -8.30
CA GLU A 10 -4.78 59.59 -7.22
C GLU A 10 -4.13 58.34 -7.82
N SER A 11 -2.83 58.16 -7.56
CA SER A 11 -2.12 56.93 -7.84
C SER A 11 -2.81 55.79 -7.08
N PRO A 12 -3.38 54.77 -7.72
CA PRO A 12 -3.90 53.59 -7.04
C PRO A 12 -2.73 52.67 -6.64
N SER A 13 -1.81 53.16 -5.78
CA SER A 13 -0.64 52.39 -5.34
C SER A 13 -0.74 51.88 -3.89
N ALA A 14 -1.87 52.10 -3.21
CA ALA A 14 -2.01 51.80 -1.77
C ALA A 14 -2.93 50.61 -1.44
N ALA A 15 -3.30 49.78 -2.42
CA ALA A 15 -4.17 48.61 -2.20
C ALA A 15 -3.40 47.28 -2.01
N LEU A 16 -2.07 47.31 -1.85
CA LEU A 16 -1.24 46.18 -1.39
C LEU A 16 -0.85 46.34 0.08
N GLY A 17 -1.60 47.16 0.83
CA GLY A 17 -1.39 47.41 2.25
C GLY A 17 -1.57 46.16 3.10
N GLN A 18 -0.43 45.60 3.53
CA GLN A 18 -0.28 44.65 4.64
C GLN A 18 -1.14 43.39 4.57
N VAL A 19 -0.81 42.50 3.63
CA VAL A 19 -1.19 41.09 3.77
C VAL A 19 -0.53 40.57 5.06
N PRO A 20 -1.30 40.10 6.06
CA PRO A 20 -0.73 39.65 7.32
C PRO A 20 0.20 38.47 7.07
N ILE A 21 1.30 38.37 7.83
CA ILE A 21 2.27 37.27 7.71
C ILE A 21 1.55 35.90 7.74
N ALA A 22 0.49 35.78 8.54
CA ALA A 22 -0.35 34.58 8.60
C ALA A 22 -0.95 34.17 7.24
N ALA A 23 -1.35 35.13 6.39
CA ALA A 23 -1.86 34.83 5.05
C ALA A 23 -0.77 34.31 4.12
N TRP A 24 0.47 34.81 4.23
CA TRP A 24 1.62 34.27 3.50
C TRP A 24 1.98 32.86 3.95
N VAL A 25 1.97 32.61 5.27
CA VAL A 25 2.19 31.27 5.83
C VAL A 25 1.10 30.31 5.36
N ALA A 26 -0.17 30.73 5.42
CA ALA A 26 -1.29 29.92 4.97
C ALA A 26 -1.20 29.61 3.46
N LEU A 27 -0.80 30.59 2.65
CA LEU A 27 -0.58 30.39 1.22
C LEU A 27 0.56 29.40 0.95
N LEU A 28 1.68 29.52 1.67
CA LEU A 28 2.80 28.58 1.57
C LEU A 28 2.39 27.16 1.98
N VAL A 29 1.64 27.02 3.08
CA VAL A 29 1.11 25.72 3.52
C VAL A 29 0.18 25.15 2.44
N ALA A 30 -0.74 25.95 1.91
CA ALA A 30 -1.65 25.53 0.85
C ALA A 30 -0.89 25.08 -0.41
N LEU A 31 0.16 25.81 -0.79
CA LEU A 31 1.01 25.47 -1.94
C LEU A 31 1.76 24.15 -1.71
N VAL A 32 2.32 23.94 -0.52
CA VAL A 32 3.00 22.68 -0.13
C VAL A 32 2.02 21.51 -0.17
N LEU A 33 0.82 21.67 0.39
CA LEU A 33 -0.20 20.62 0.39
C LEU A 33 -0.71 20.33 -1.04
N ALA A 34 -0.91 21.35 -1.87
CA ALA A 34 -1.31 21.18 -3.27
C ALA A 34 -0.23 20.47 -4.09
N GLY A 35 1.04 20.84 -3.92
CA GLY A 35 2.17 20.15 -4.52
C GLY A 35 2.26 18.70 -4.08
N ARG A 36 2.03 18.42 -2.79
CA ARG A 36 2.00 17.06 -2.26
C ARG A 36 0.83 16.24 -2.81
N ALA A 37 -0.35 16.83 -2.89
CA ALA A 37 -1.53 16.20 -3.47
C ALA A 37 -1.30 15.85 -4.95
N LEU A 38 -0.71 16.76 -5.72
CA LEU A 38 -0.35 16.51 -7.12
C LEU A 38 0.67 15.37 -7.26
N GLN A 39 1.71 15.36 -6.41
CA GLN A 39 2.69 14.27 -6.40
C GLN A 39 2.04 12.91 -6.11
N LEU A 40 1.16 12.83 -5.12
CA LEU A 40 0.43 11.60 -4.80
C LEU A 40 -0.50 11.17 -5.94
N TRP A 41 -1.15 12.12 -6.62
CA TRP A 41 -1.99 11.84 -7.78
C TRP A 41 -1.18 11.32 -8.98
N LEU A 42 -0.01 11.88 -9.23
CA LEU A 42 0.91 11.35 -10.24
C LEU A 42 1.39 9.94 -9.87
N ALA A 43 1.70 9.70 -8.59
CA ALA A 43 2.06 8.38 -8.09
C ALA A 43 0.93 7.36 -8.26
N THR A 44 -0.34 7.73 -8.02
CA THR A 44 -1.49 6.85 -8.29
C THR A 44 -1.57 6.43 -9.76
N ARG A 45 -1.31 7.37 -10.67
CA ARG A 45 -1.36 7.10 -12.12
C ARG A 45 -0.20 6.21 -12.58
N GLY A 46 0.99 6.39 -12.00
CA GLY A 46 2.12 5.48 -12.24
C GLY A 46 1.87 4.08 -11.69
N ALA A 47 1.25 3.98 -10.51
CA ALA A 47 0.91 2.71 -9.88
C ALA A 47 -0.20 1.94 -10.62
N ALA A 48 -1.02 2.62 -11.44
CA ALA A 48 -2.05 1.97 -12.27
C ALA A 48 -1.47 1.01 -13.32
N GLY A 49 -0.17 1.12 -13.65
CA GLY A 49 0.53 0.17 -14.52
C GLY A 49 1.02 -1.10 -13.82
N GLN A 50 0.94 -1.17 -12.48
CA GLN A 50 1.48 -2.30 -11.71
C GLN A 50 0.40 -3.38 -11.59
N PRO A 51 0.61 -4.59 -12.14
CA PRO A 51 -0.46 -5.59 -12.31
C PRO A 51 -0.94 -6.10 -10.96
N ASP A 52 -2.19 -5.85 -10.57
CA ASP A 52 -2.78 -6.28 -9.29
C ASP A 52 -2.52 -7.77 -9.00
N THR A 53 -1.89 -8.05 -7.86
CA THR A 53 -1.49 -9.41 -7.45
C THR A 53 -2.54 -10.09 -6.57
N ALA A 54 -3.54 -9.36 -6.09
CA ALA A 54 -4.61 -9.95 -5.29
C ALA A 54 -5.37 -11.09 -6.01
N PRO A 55 -5.74 -10.98 -7.30
CA PRO A 55 -6.38 -12.09 -8.01
C PRO A 55 -5.50 -13.34 -8.10
N LEU A 56 -4.19 -13.16 -8.27
CA LEU A 56 -3.24 -14.28 -8.33
C LEU A 56 -3.07 -14.98 -6.98
N LEU A 57 -3.08 -14.22 -5.87
CA LEU A 57 -3.08 -14.80 -4.52
C LEU A 57 -4.38 -15.55 -4.21
N LEU A 58 -5.53 -15.05 -4.67
CA LEU A 58 -6.80 -15.77 -4.54
C LEU A 58 -6.79 -17.07 -5.35
N GLU A 59 -6.25 -17.03 -6.57
CA GLU A 59 -6.08 -18.24 -7.38
C GLU A 59 -5.11 -19.22 -6.71
N LEU A 60 -4.00 -18.74 -6.14
CA LEU A 60 -3.10 -19.56 -5.34
C LEU A 60 -3.84 -20.23 -4.18
N HIS A 61 -4.70 -19.51 -3.45
CA HIS A 61 -5.50 -20.10 -2.39
C HIS A 61 -6.38 -21.25 -2.89
N ARG A 62 -7.03 -21.06 -4.04
CA ARG A 62 -7.84 -22.10 -4.69
C ARG A 62 -7.00 -23.32 -5.04
N LEU A 63 -5.84 -23.12 -5.66
CA LEU A 63 -4.91 -24.20 -6.02
C LEU A 63 -4.43 -24.98 -4.79
N LEU A 64 -4.14 -24.30 -3.68
CA LEU A 64 -3.75 -24.95 -2.43
C LEU A 64 -4.89 -25.80 -1.86
N ARG A 65 -6.14 -25.33 -1.93
CA ARG A 65 -7.32 -26.09 -1.50
C ARG A 65 -7.58 -27.30 -2.38
N ASP A 66 -7.47 -27.14 -3.70
CA ASP A 66 -7.62 -28.24 -4.66
C ASP A 66 -6.52 -29.29 -4.48
N HIS A 67 -5.28 -28.85 -4.25
CA HIS A 67 -4.16 -29.73 -3.94
C HIS A 67 -4.42 -30.51 -2.65
N ALA A 68 -4.86 -29.84 -1.58
CA ALA A 68 -5.19 -30.49 -0.31
C ALA A 68 -6.31 -31.53 -0.46
N ALA A 69 -7.35 -31.22 -1.25
CA ALA A 69 -8.42 -32.17 -1.55
C ALA A 69 -7.90 -33.43 -2.27
N ALA A 70 -6.96 -33.26 -3.20
CA ALA A 70 -6.34 -34.37 -3.93
C ALA A 70 -5.33 -35.18 -3.10
N HIS A 71 -4.69 -34.57 -2.10
CA HIS A 71 -3.57 -35.17 -1.34
C HIS A 71 -3.91 -35.42 0.14
N HIS A 72 -5.15 -35.80 0.43
CA HIS A 72 -5.60 -36.17 1.77
C HIS A 72 -5.34 -35.11 2.85
N GLY A 73 -5.56 -33.83 2.50
CA GLY A 73 -5.39 -32.69 3.40
C GLY A 73 -3.95 -32.20 3.53
N ARG A 74 -2.99 -32.78 2.80
CA ARG A 74 -1.60 -32.28 2.74
C ARG A 74 -1.49 -31.13 1.76
N LEU A 75 -0.68 -30.14 2.11
CA LEU A 75 -0.36 -29.00 1.26
C LEU A 75 1.03 -29.18 0.61
N PRO A 76 1.29 -28.51 -0.52
CA PRO A 76 2.60 -28.58 -1.17
C PRO A 76 3.66 -27.95 -0.27
N SER A 77 4.87 -28.50 -0.31
CA SER A 77 6.01 -28.01 0.46
C SER A 77 6.65 -26.77 -0.19
N ALA A 78 6.53 -26.65 -1.52
CA ALA A 78 6.96 -25.49 -2.29
C ALA A 78 5.93 -25.13 -3.38
N LEU A 79 5.90 -23.86 -3.81
CA LEU A 79 5.01 -23.42 -4.90
C LEU A 79 5.36 -24.05 -6.25
N ASP A 80 6.60 -24.48 -6.44
CA ASP A 80 7.05 -25.12 -7.67
C ASP A 80 6.29 -26.42 -7.97
N GLU A 81 5.77 -27.10 -6.94
CA GLU A 81 4.93 -28.28 -7.08
C GLU A 81 3.59 -28.00 -7.78
N LEU A 82 3.13 -26.75 -7.77
CA LEU A 82 1.93 -26.32 -8.47
C LEU A 82 2.18 -26.05 -9.97
N ALA A 83 3.44 -26.09 -10.42
CA ALA A 83 3.87 -25.91 -11.81
C ALA A 83 3.36 -24.61 -12.47
N ARG A 84 3.32 -23.51 -11.72
CA ARG A 84 2.87 -22.19 -12.19
C ARG A 84 3.99 -21.16 -12.13
N PRO A 85 4.52 -20.68 -13.28
CA PRO A 85 5.63 -19.73 -13.30
C PRO A 85 5.25 -18.35 -12.72
N GLU A 86 3.97 -17.98 -12.79
CA GLU A 86 3.47 -16.71 -12.26
C GLU A 86 3.61 -16.59 -10.74
N LEU A 87 3.75 -17.74 -10.04
CA LEU A 87 3.82 -17.81 -8.59
C LEU A 87 5.21 -17.47 -8.02
N THR A 88 6.24 -17.41 -8.86
CA THR A 88 7.63 -17.07 -8.46
C THR A 88 7.78 -15.70 -7.81
N ARG A 89 6.81 -14.80 -8.00
CA ARG A 89 6.76 -13.48 -7.37
C ARG A 89 6.28 -13.51 -5.91
N PHE A 90 5.78 -14.65 -5.45
CA PHE A 90 5.24 -14.81 -4.10
C PHE A 90 6.23 -15.56 -3.23
N ALA A 91 6.38 -15.08 -2.01
CA ALA A 91 6.95 -15.88 -0.95
C ALA A 91 5.85 -16.73 -0.34
N TYR A 92 6.12 -18.03 -0.22
CA TYR A 92 5.20 -19.02 0.32
C TYR A 92 5.68 -19.54 1.64
N ARG A 93 4.76 -19.68 2.59
CA ARG A 93 5.03 -20.18 3.93
C ARG A 93 4.29 -21.50 4.11
N PRO A 94 4.97 -22.64 3.86
CA PRO A 94 4.32 -23.95 3.85
C PRO A 94 3.65 -24.26 5.18
N ILE A 95 2.60 -25.07 5.08
CA ILE A 95 1.84 -25.59 6.21
C ILE A 95 1.68 -27.09 6.00
N VAL A 96 1.75 -27.87 7.07
CA VAL A 96 1.77 -29.34 6.97
C VAL A 96 0.41 -29.93 6.56
N HIS A 97 -0.69 -29.28 6.96
CA HIS A 97 -2.05 -29.74 6.68
C HIS A 97 -3.08 -28.60 6.57
N ASP A 98 -4.24 -28.90 6.02
CA ASP A 98 -5.33 -27.94 5.76
C ASP A 98 -6.11 -27.45 7.01
N ARG A 99 -5.91 -28.08 8.17
CA ARG A 99 -6.57 -27.72 9.45
C ARG A 99 -5.76 -26.76 10.31
N VAL A 100 -5.48 -25.57 9.80
CA VAL A 100 -4.79 -24.50 10.54
C VAL A 100 -5.72 -23.33 10.86
N ASP A 101 -5.31 -22.50 11.82
CA ASP A 101 -6.02 -21.26 12.17
C ASP A 101 -6.18 -20.35 10.95
N GLU A 102 -7.34 -19.71 10.85
CA GLU A 102 -7.71 -18.85 9.72
C GLU A 102 -6.80 -17.64 9.52
N LYS A 103 -6.03 -17.28 10.57
CA LYS A 103 -5.12 -16.14 10.63
C LYS A 103 -3.69 -16.47 10.22
N VAL A 104 -3.37 -17.74 9.97
CA VAL A 104 -2.02 -18.11 9.52
C VAL A 104 -1.76 -17.50 8.15
N LEU A 105 -0.60 -16.87 8.01
CA LEU A 105 -0.13 -16.33 6.75
C LEU A 105 0.36 -17.47 5.87
N ILE A 106 -0.11 -17.57 4.62
CA ILE A 106 0.28 -18.66 3.71
C ILE A 106 1.14 -18.20 2.54
N ALA A 107 0.89 -16.99 2.04
CA ALA A 107 1.69 -16.41 0.96
C ALA A 107 1.63 -14.89 1.01
N HIS A 108 2.63 -14.24 0.43
CA HIS A 108 2.65 -12.78 0.28
C HIS A 108 3.52 -12.38 -0.92
N ASP A 109 3.43 -11.12 -1.35
CA ASP A 109 4.35 -10.58 -2.35
C ASP A 109 5.80 -10.66 -1.82
N ALA A 110 6.73 -11.18 -2.64
CA ALA A 110 8.15 -11.31 -2.27
C ALA A 110 8.82 -9.95 -2.03
N GLU A 111 8.35 -8.91 -2.71
CA GLU A 111 8.80 -7.52 -2.58
C GLU A 111 7.62 -6.55 -2.38
N PRO A 112 7.83 -5.36 -1.76
CA PRO A 112 6.78 -4.37 -1.55
C PRO A 112 6.52 -3.59 -2.84
N THR A 113 5.92 -4.28 -3.81
CA THR A 113 5.66 -3.74 -5.14
C THR A 113 4.53 -2.72 -5.18
N ARG A 114 3.81 -2.49 -4.08
CA ARG A 114 2.66 -1.58 -4.02
C ARG A 114 2.96 -0.30 -3.26
N LEU A 115 2.15 0.71 -3.54
CA LEU A 115 2.06 1.92 -2.72
C LEU A 115 0.68 1.99 -2.08
N LEU A 116 0.62 2.00 -0.75
CA LEU A 116 -0.55 2.38 0.00
C LEU A 116 -0.51 3.89 0.22
N ILE A 117 -1.55 4.59 -0.24
CA ILE A 117 -1.61 6.05 -0.18
C ILE A 117 -2.44 6.46 1.03
N GLU A 118 -1.77 7.09 1.99
CA GLU A 118 -2.32 7.58 3.24
C GLU A 118 -1.90 9.05 3.35
N PHE A 119 -2.76 9.98 2.93
CA PHE A 119 -2.43 11.40 2.93
C PHE A 119 -1.87 11.84 4.30
N PRO A 120 -0.71 12.53 4.35
CA PRO A 120 0.05 13.14 3.26
C PRO A 120 1.21 12.27 2.70
N SER A 121 1.16 10.96 2.88
CA SER A 121 2.22 10.01 2.55
C SER A 121 1.78 8.90 1.57
N ALA A 122 2.77 8.30 0.92
CA ALA A 122 2.62 7.03 0.23
C ALA A 122 3.66 6.09 0.82
N ARG A 123 3.25 4.86 1.15
CA ARG A 123 4.09 3.87 1.83
C ARG A 123 4.18 2.61 1.00
N PRO A 124 5.36 1.97 0.90
CA PRO A 124 5.48 0.65 0.30
C PRO A 124 4.55 -0.36 0.99
N ALA A 125 3.94 -1.23 0.21
CA ALA A 125 2.94 -2.18 0.67
C ALA A 125 3.06 -3.52 -0.07
N ARG A 126 2.50 -4.57 0.54
CA ARG A 126 2.46 -5.94 0.04
C ARG A 126 1.06 -6.51 0.17
N HIS A 127 0.65 -7.34 -0.77
CA HIS A 127 -0.46 -8.23 -0.55
C HIS A 127 -0.03 -9.42 0.30
N VAL A 128 -0.91 -9.79 1.23
CA VAL A 128 -0.77 -10.91 2.13
C VAL A 128 -2.01 -11.77 2.01
N LEU A 129 -1.80 -13.07 1.82
CA LEU A 129 -2.83 -14.09 1.77
C LEU A 129 -2.82 -14.88 3.08
N PHE A 130 -3.99 -14.93 3.72
CA PHE A 130 -4.24 -15.73 4.91
C PHE A 130 -4.87 -17.07 4.55
N TRP A 131 -4.76 -18.05 5.45
CA TRP A 131 -5.39 -19.36 5.27
C TRP A 131 -6.92 -19.28 5.12
N SER A 132 -7.56 -18.27 5.69
CA SER A 132 -8.98 -17.95 5.43
C SER A 132 -9.32 -17.66 3.95
N GLY A 133 -8.33 -17.54 3.07
CA GLY A 133 -8.50 -17.06 1.69
C GLY A 133 -8.63 -15.54 1.60
N ARG A 134 -8.52 -14.82 2.71
CA ARG A 134 -8.54 -13.36 2.72
C ARG A 134 -7.22 -12.83 2.19
N VAL A 135 -7.28 -11.92 1.23
CA VAL A 135 -6.14 -11.12 0.77
C VAL A 135 -6.24 -9.73 1.39
N ARG A 136 -5.13 -9.24 1.96
CA ARG A 136 -5.05 -7.87 2.49
C ARG A 136 -3.83 -7.16 1.93
N LEU A 137 -4.00 -5.88 1.60
CA LEU A 137 -2.91 -4.97 1.34
C LEU A 137 -2.44 -4.36 2.67
N VAL A 138 -1.18 -4.56 3.02
CA VAL A 138 -0.60 -4.05 4.27
C VAL A 138 0.66 -3.24 3.96
N THR A 139 0.92 -2.20 4.76
CA THR A 139 2.18 -1.44 4.65
C THR A 139 3.37 -2.32 5.01
N GLN A 140 4.56 -2.01 4.49
CA GLN A 140 5.80 -2.73 4.81
C GLN A 140 6.05 -2.82 6.33
N SER A 141 5.83 -1.73 7.07
CA SER A 141 5.97 -1.72 8.53
C SER A 141 4.95 -2.60 9.26
N ALA A 142 3.73 -2.71 8.73
CA ALA A 142 2.71 -3.60 9.29
C ALA A 142 3.00 -5.06 8.93
N PHE A 143 3.53 -5.30 7.73
CA PHE A 143 3.96 -6.61 7.27
C PHE A 143 5.09 -7.18 8.13
N GLU A 144 6.11 -6.39 8.48
CA GLU A 144 7.21 -6.83 9.35
C GLU A 144 6.70 -7.33 10.71
N LYS A 145 5.80 -6.58 11.35
CA LYS A 145 5.16 -6.98 12.60
C LYS A 145 4.27 -8.20 12.44
N LEU A 146 3.59 -8.31 11.30
CA LEU A 146 2.73 -9.45 11.00
C LEU A 146 3.55 -10.73 10.83
N ILE A 147 4.70 -10.65 10.15
CA ILE A 147 5.61 -11.79 9.99
C ILE A 147 6.13 -12.27 11.34
N GLU A 148 6.57 -11.34 12.20
CA GLU A 148 7.06 -11.67 13.54
C GLU A 148 5.97 -12.36 14.38
N ALA A 149 4.74 -11.84 14.31
CA ALA A 149 3.60 -12.45 14.99
C ALA A 149 3.23 -13.83 14.42
N ASP A 150 3.30 -14.01 13.10
CA ASP A 150 3.07 -15.30 12.43
C ASP A 150 4.14 -16.32 12.80
N ASP A 151 5.41 -15.91 12.91
CA ASP A 151 6.54 -16.76 13.34
C ASP A 151 6.34 -17.27 14.76
N LEU A 152 6.01 -16.36 15.68
CA LEU A 152 5.70 -16.71 17.07
C LEU A 152 4.48 -17.65 17.14
N PHE A 153 3.47 -17.41 16.31
CA PHE A 153 2.30 -18.28 16.24
C PHE A 153 2.64 -19.67 15.73
N ARG A 154 3.38 -19.77 14.62
CA ARG A 154 3.85 -21.02 14.01
C ARG A 154 4.67 -21.84 15.00
N ALA A 155 5.63 -21.21 15.67
CA ALA A 155 6.43 -21.84 16.71
C ALA A 155 5.56 -22.43 17.85
N ARG A 156 4.51 -21.70 18.27
CA ARG A 156 3.58 -22.17 19.31
C ARG A 156 2.76 -23.39 18.89
N ILE A 157 2.40 -23.50 17.61
CA ILE A 157 1.60 -24.62 17.10
C ILE A 157 2.45 -25.75 16.50
N GLY A 158 3.79 -25.69 16.68
CA GLY A 158 4.71 -26.73 16.19
C GLY A 158 4.89 -26.74 14.68
N LEU A 159 4.64 -25.61 14.01
CA LEU A 159 5.07 -25.39 12.63
C LEU A 159 6.46 -24.75 12.66
N ASP A 160 7.34 -25.19 11.76
CA ASP A 160 8.67 -24.59 11.63
C ASP A 160 8.55 -23.11 11.24
N ALA A 161 9.37 -22.28 11.89
CA ALA A 161 9.58 -20.91 11.45
C ALA A 161 10.42 -20.96 10.16
N VAL A 162 9.87 -20.44 9.07
CA VAL A 162 10.49 -20.38 7.74
C VAL A 162 11.11 -19.02 7.52
#